data_AF-A0A497FND8-F1
#
_entry.id   AF-A0A497FND8-F1
#
_cell.length_a   1.000
_cell.length_b   1.000
_cell.length_c   1.000
_cell.angle_alpha   90.00
_cell.angle_beta   90.00
_cell.angle_gamma   90.00
#
_symmetry.space_group_name_H-M   'P 1'
#
loop_
_entity.id
_entity.type
_entity.pdbx_description
1 polymer ?
#
loop_
_entity_poly.entity_id
_entity_poly.type
_entity_poly.pdbx_seq_one_letter_code
_entity_poly.pdbx_strand_id
1 'polypeptide(L)'
;MKIIAHKGASIYNLHDVVSAMEAALEVGIDGIEIDLRMTKDEHIIVLHDKRVKRGTKPIREITFSQVKRLAGDKAVLTLKEVCELFANNTILMLDIKESGFEEQLIEI
;
A
#
# COMPACT_ATOMS: atom_id res chain seq x y z
N MET A 1 -11.09 -20.46 -9.75
CA MET A 1 -11.11 -19.01 -10.06
C MET A 1 -10.70 -18.30 -8.79
N LYS A 2 -9.78 -17.33 -8.85
CA LYS A 2 -9.32 -16.55 -7.70
C LYS A 2 -9.97 -15.16 -7.74
N ILE A 3 -10.48 -14.67 -6.61
CA ILE A 3 -11.08 -13.34 -6.46
C ILE A 3 -10.14 -12.49 -5.60
N ILE A 4 -9.60 -11.42 -6.19
CA ILE A 4 -8.66 -10.52 -5.54
C ILE A 4 -9.32 -9.15 -5.37
N ALA A 5 -9.36 -8.61 -4.16
CA ALA A 5 -9.90 -7.27 -3.93
C ALA A 5 -8.89 -6.20 -4.38
N HIS A 6 -9.28 -5.41 -5.38
CA HIS A 6 -8.50 -4.28 -5.88
C HIS A 6 -8.30 -3.22 -4.78
N LYS A 7 -7.05 -2.78 -4.61
CA LYS A 7 -6.58 -1.77 -3.66
C LYS A 7 -6.92 -2.07 -2.20
N GLY A 8 -6.78 -3.31 -1.77
CA GLY A 8 -7.14 -3.72 -0.41
C GLY A 8 -8.61 -3.45 -0.06
N ALA A 9 -9.48 -3.44 -1.08
CA ALA A 9 -10.88 -2.98 -1.02
C ALA A 9 -11.06 -1.49 -0.68
N SER A 10 -10.22 -0.61 -1.25
CA SER A 10 -10.26 0.87 -1.08
C SER A 10 -11.62 1.55 -1.32
N ILE A 11 -12.65 0.81 -1.72
CA ILE A 11 -14.05 1.23 -1.79
C ILE A 11 -14.61 1.54 -0.38
N TYR A 12 -14.06 0.93 0.69
CA TYR A 12 -14.68 0.95 2.01
C TYR A 12 -14.12 1.96 3.03
N ASN A 13 -12.84 2.36 2.99
CA ASN A 13 -12.35 3.39 3.92
C ASN A 13 -11.01 4.05 3.53
N LEU A 14 -11.02 5.34 3.19
CA LEU A 14 -9.80 6.13 2.89
C LEU A 14 -9.06 6.62 4.14
N HIS A 15 -9.63 6.43 5.33
CA HIS A 15 -9.08 6.93 6.59
C HIS A 15 -8.39 5.84 7.43
N ASP A 16 -8.56 4.56 7.08
CA ASP A 16 -7.95 3.42 7.76
C ASP A 16 -7.74 2.25 6.78
N VAL A 17 -6.49 2.11 6.32
CA VAL A 17 -6.10 1.09 5.33
C VAL A 17 -6.22 -0.33 5.91
N VAL A 18 -5.90 -0.52 7.20
CA VAL A 18 -5.95 -1.84 7.84
C VAL A 18 -7.40 -2.32 7.89
N SER A 19 -8.32 -1.47 8.37
CA SER A 19 -9.74 -1.80 8.43
C SER A 19 -10.33 -2.14 7.06
N ALA A 20 -9.90 -1.45 5.99
CA ALA A 20 -10.37 -1.76 4.64
C ALA A 20 -9.91 -3.15 4.16
N MET A 21 -8.66 -3.50 4.44
CA MET A 21 -8.07 -4.79 4.09
C MET A 21 -8.70 -5.93 4.90
N GLU A 22 -8.92 -5.75 6.20
CA GLU A 22 -9.61 -6.73 7.05
C GLU A 22 -11.03 -6.99 6.55
N ALA A 23 -11.80 -5.93 6.27
CA ALA A 23 -13.16 -6.05 5.74
C ALA A 23 -13.20 -6.81 4.40
N ALA A 24 -12.18 -6.65 3.55
CA ALA A 24 -12.07 -7.40 2.31
C ALA A 24 -11.96 -8.91 2.57
N LEU A 25 -11.13 -9.30 3.54
CA LEU A 25 -10.86 -10.70 3.90
C LEU A 25 -12.07 -11.37 4.58
N GLU A 26 -12.86 -10.62 5.34
CA GLU A 26 -14.09 -11.14 5.99
C GLU A 26 -15.13 -11.67 4.98
N VAL A 27 -15.13 -11.17 3.75
CA VAL A 27 -16.08 -11.57 2.69
C VAL A 27 -15.64 -12.86 1.98
N GLY A 28 -14.53 -13.48 2.38
CA GLY A 28 -14.07 -14.77 1.85
C GLY A 28 -13.42 -14.68 0.47
N ILE A 29 -12.79 -13.56 0.15
CA ILE A 29 -11.96 -13.40 -1.06
C ILE A 29 -10.63 -14.18 -0.92
N ASP A 30 -9.97 -14.44 -2.04
CA ASP A 30 -8.71 -15.19 -2.04
C ASP A 30 -7.47 -14.33 -1.72
N GLY A 31 -7.56 -13.02 -1.89
CA GLY A 31 -6.41 -12.12 -1.80
C GLY A 31 -6.78 -10.66 -1.94
N ILE A 32 -5.78 -9.81 -1.72
CA ILE A 32 -5.87 -8.36 -1.85
C ILE A 32 -4.75 -7.86 -2.74
N GLU A 33 -5.08 -6.90 -3.60
CA GLU A 33 -4.12 -6.18 -4.43
C GLU A 33 -3.72 -4.87 -3.76
N ILE A 34 -2.44 -4.54 -3.80
CA ILE A 34 -1.89 -3.31 -3.23
C ILE A 34 -0.94 -2.62 -4.22
N ASP A 35 -1.11 -1.31 -4.33
CA ASP A 35 -0.28 -0.47 -5.18
C ASP A 35 0.98 0.01 -4.45
N LEU A 36 2.15 -0.20 -5.04
CA LEU A 36 3.43 0.12 -4.42
C LEU A 36 4.13 1.32 -5.06
N ARG A 37 4.73 2.15 -4.20
CA ARG A 37 5.62 3.25 -4.55
C ARG A 37 6.77 3.36 -3.56
N MET A 38 7.87 3.98 -3.97
CA MET A 38 9.03 4.20 -3.10
C MET A 38 9.17 5.69 -2.74
N THR A 39 9.39 5.98 -1.46
CA THR A 39 9.69 7.33 -0.97
C THR A 39 11.14 7.73 -1.26
N LYS A 40 11.47 9.01 -1.06
CA LYS A 40 12.84 9.51 -1.24
C LYS A 40 13.86 8.82 -0.33
N ASP A 41 13.44 8.43 0.86
CA ASP A 41 14.20 7.71 1.87
C ASP A 41 13.94 6.20 1.83
N GLU A 42 13.65 5.66 0.64
CA GLU A 42 13.65 4.22 0.31
C GLU A 42 12.65 3.36 1.08
N HIS A 43 11.57 3.97 1.60
CA HIS A 43 10.46 3.19 2.14
C HIS A 43 9.50 2.81 1.00
N ILE A 44 9.24 1.52 0.85
CA ILE A 44 8.21 1.01 -0.07
C ILE A 44 6.87 1.09 0.64
N ILE A 45 5.94 1.87 0.09
CA ILE A 45 4.66 2.21 0.70
C ILE A 45 3.49 1.78 -0.17
N VAL A 46 2.35 1.51 0.48
CA VAL A 46 1.07 1.26 -0.18
C VAL A 46 0.41 2.59 -0.53
N LEU A 47 0.51 3.00 -1.79
CA LEU A 47 -0.13 4.20 -2.32
C LEU A 47 -0.22 4.17 -3.85
N HIS A 48 -1.45 4.23 -4.38
CA HIS A 48 -1.69 4.24 -5.82
C HIS A 48 -1.14 5.50 -6.51
N ASP A 49 -1.49 6.68 -6.00
CA ASP A 49 -1.27 7.93 -6.70
C ASP A 49 0.19 8.38 -6.62
N LYS A 50 0.69 8.99 -7.69
CA LYS A 50 2.06 9.51 -7.77
C LYS A 50 2.36 10.58 -6.71
N ARG A 51 1.33 11.18 -6.11
CA ARG A 51 1.40 12.30 -5.16
C ARG A 51 0.36 12.06 -4.08
N VAL A 52 0.63 12.49 -2.85
CA VAL A 52 -0.33 12.36 -1.73
C VAL A 52 -1.61 13.17 -2.00
N LYS A 53 -1.48 14.40 -2.50
CA LYS A 53 -2.60 15.26 -2.90
C LYS A 53 -2.23 16.05 -4.16
N ARG A 54 -3.22 16.52 -4.90
CA ARG A 54 -2.97 17.41 -6.04
C ARG A 54 -2.16 18.64 -5.58
N GLY A 55 -1.05 18.92 -6.26
CA GLY A 55 -0.16 20.03 -5.92
C GLY A 55 0.99 19.70 -4.96
N THR A 56 1.02 18.53 -4.31
CA THR A 56 2.20 18.08 -3.53
C THR A 56 3.27 17.49 -4.44
N LYS A 57 4.52 17.38 -3.98
CA LYS A 57 5.60 16.69 -4.72
C LYS A 57 5.31 15.19 -4.95
N PRO A 58 5.93 14.56 -5.97
CA PRO A 58 5.84 13.11 -6.17
C PRO A 58 6.38 12.33 -4.96
N ILE A 59 5.87 11.11 -4.74
CA ILE A 59 6.28 10.25 -3.60
C ILE A 59 7.79 10.02 -3.58
N ARG A 60 8.39 9.65 -4.72
CA ARG A 60 9.85 9.48 -4.89
C ARG A 60 10.71 10.70 -4.53
N GLU A 61 10.11 11.88 -4.33
CA GLU A 61 10.81 13.15 -4.04
C GLU A 61 10.61 13.64 -2.60
N ILE A 62 9.84 12.90 -1.77
CA ILE A 62 9.56 13.23 -0.37
C ILE A 62 9.80 12.04 0.55
N THR A 63 10.13 12.29 1.81
CA THR A 63 10.41 11.23 2.79
C THR A 63 9.12 10.57 3.29
N PHE A 64 9.21 9.37 3.85
CA PHE A 64 8.06 8.67 4.42
C PHE A 64 7.38 9.49 5.52
N SER A 65 8.15 10.14 6.39
CA SER A 65 7.60 11.04 7.41
C SER A 65 6.85 12.24 6.79
N GLN A 66 7.29 12.74 5.64
CA GLN A 66 6.57 13.79 4.91
C GLN A 66 5.27 13.26 4.28
N VAL A 67 5.26 12.03 3.77
CA VAL A 67 4.06 11.35 3.28
C VAL A 67 3.03 11.21 4.40
N LYS A 68 3.41 10.62 5.54
CA LYS A 68 2.55 10.45 6.73
C LYS A 68 1.96 11.79 7.18
N ARG A 69 2.76 12.86 7.25
CA ARG A 69 2.27 14.20 7.60
C ARG A 69 1.23 14.76 6.61
N LEU A 70 1.35 14.44 5.33
CA LEU A 70 0.44 14.93 4.28
C LEU A 70 -0.85 14.09 4.19
N ALA A 71 -0.75 12.77 4.39
CA ALA A 71 -1.83 11.80 4.24
C ALA A 71 -2.63 11.59 5.54
N GLY A 72 -1.96 11.69 6.69
CA GLY A 72 -2.43 11.23 8.00
C GLY A 72 -1.73 9.92 8.39
N ASP A 73 -1.41 9.76 9.69
CA ASP A 73 -0.53 8.67 10.14
C ASP A 73 -1.07 7.26 9.87
N LYS A 74 -2.40 7.09 9.82
CA LYS A 74 -3.07 5.81 9.57
C LYS A 74 -3.41 5.55 8.10
N ALA A 75 -3.16 6.53 7.23
CA ALA A 75 -3.62 6.47 5.84
C ALA A 75 -2.65 5.77 4.88
N VAL A 76 -1.40 5.52 5.30
CA VAL A 76 -0.36 4.91 4.45
C VAL A 76 0.45 3.93 5.29
N LEU A 77 0.60 2.70 4.81
CA LEU A 77 1.47 1.69 5.40
C LEU A 77 2.69 1.44 4.51
N THR A 78 3.77 0.95 5.10
CA THR A 78 4.86 0.31 4.38
C THR A 78 4.46 -1.09 3.91
N LEU A 79 5.11 -1.60 2.88
CA LEU A 79 4.92 -2.99 2.46
C LEU A 79 5.24 -3.98 3.58
N LYS A 80 6.29 -3.70 4.37
CA LYS A 80 6.66 -4.53 5.52
C LYS A 80 5.52 -4.63 6.56
N GLU A 81 4.93 -3.50 6.95
CA GLU A 81 3.78 -3.48 7.86
C GLU A 81 2.60 -4.31 7.28
N VAL A 82 2.35 -4.22 5.97
CA VAL A 82 1.31 -5.01 5.32
C VAL A 82 1.62 -6.50 5.30
N CYS A 83 2.87 -6.89 5.04
CA CYS A 83 3.28 -8.29 5.09
C CYS A 83 3.12 -8.88 6.49
N GLU A 84 3.54 -8.15 7.53
CA GLU A 84 3.41 -8.56 8.93
C GLU A 84 1.95 -8.79 9.33
N LEU A 85 1.02 -7.97 8.82
CA LEU A 85 -0.40 -8.08 9.14
C LEU A 85 -1.12 -9.18 8.34
N PHE A 86 -0.80 -9.34 7.06
CA PHE A 86 -1.68 -10.06 6.14
C PHE A 86 -1.03 -11.24 5.39
N ALA A 87 0.30 -11.26 5.19
CA ALA A 87 0.93 -12.23 4.28
C ALA A 87 0.76 -13.70 4.71
N ASN A 88 0.59 -13.97 6.01
CA ASN A 88 0.37 -15.32 6.51
C ASN A 88 -1.07 -15.83 6.29
N ASN A 89 -2.02 -14.94 5.99
CA ASN A 89 -3.44 -15.25 5.99
C ASN A 89 -4.09 -15.10 4.61
N THR A 90 -3.44 -14.42 3.66
CA THR A 90 -4.03 -14.10 2.36
C THR A 90 -3.00 -13.97 1.24
N ILE A 91 -3.46 -14.04 0.00
CA ILE A 91 -2.63 -13.72 -1.17
C ILE A 91 -2.48 -12.20 -1.26
N LEU A 92 -1.23 -11.71 -1.24
CA LEU A 92 -0.91 -10.32 -1.59
C LEU A 92 -0.52 -10.24 -3.06
N MET A 93 -1.28 -9.49 -3.85
CA MET A 93 -0.92 -9.16 -5.23
C MET A 93 -0.30 -7.76 -5.27
N LEU A 94 0.99 -7.68 -5.64
CA LEU A 94 1.73 -6.42 -5.65
C LEU A 94 1.64 -5.75 -7.02
N ASP A 95 1.07 -4.54 -7.09
CA ASP A 95 1.07 -3.71 -8.29
C ASP A 95 2.17 -2.63 -8.17
N ILE A 96 3.28 -2.84 -8.88
CA ILE A 96 4.44 -1.95 -8.86
C ILE A 96 4.19 -0.77 -9.81
N LYS A 97 3.99 0.43 -9.26
CA LYS A 97 3.62 1.62 -10.05
C LYS A 97 4.79 2.38 -10.68
N GLU A 98 6.00 2.08 -10.25
CA GLU A 98 7.22 2.68 -10.81
C GLU A 98 8.38 1.69 -10.68
N SER A 99 9.30 1.72 -11.63
CA SER A 99 10.48 0.85 -11.62
C SER A 99 11.61 1.43 -10.77
N GLY A 100 12.59 0.61 -10.42
CA GLY A 100 13.82 1.00 -9.72
C GLY A 100 13.86 0.64 -8.23
N PHE A 101 12.96 -0.22 -7.76
CA PHE A 101 12.99 -0.77 -6.41
C PHE A 101 12.63 -2.26 -6.33
N GLU A 102 12.64 -2.96 -7.47
CA GLU A 102 12.22 -4.34 -7.59
C GLU A 102 13.13 -5.30 -6.81
N GLU A 103 14.43 -5.00 -6.71
CA GLU A 103 15.37 -5.80 -5.92
C GLU A 103 15.05 -5.72 -4.42
N GLN A 104 14.71 -4.54 -3.91
CA GLN A 104 14.33 -4.35 -2.50
C GLN A 104 13.05 -5.11 -2.13
N LEU A 105 12.17 -5.43 -3.09
CA LEU A 105 10.96 -6.23 -2.83
C LEU A 105 11.29 -7.68 -2.46
N ILE A 106 12.41 -8.21 -2.94
CA ILE A 106 12.83 -9.60 -2.70
C ILE A 106 13.32 -9.78 -1.26
N GLU A 107 13.77 -8.69 -0.62
CA GLU A 107 14.35 -8.70 0.73
C GLU A 107 13.31 -8.49 1.86
N ILE A 108 12.04 -8.22 1.52
CA ILE A 108 10.93 -8.00 2.47
C ILE A 108 10.24 -9.32 2.80
#